data_AF-A0A5C9AYW6-F1
#
_entry.id   AF-A0A5C9AYW6-F1
#
_cell.length_a   1.000
_cell.length_b   1.000
_cell.length_c   1.000
_cell.angle_alpha   90.00
_cell.angle_beta   90.00
_cell.angle_gamma   90.00
#
_symmetry.space_group_name_H-M   'P 1'
#
loop_
_entity.id
_entity.type
_entity.pdbx_description
1 polymer ?
#
loop_
_entity_poly.entity_id
_entity_poly.type
_entity_poly.pdbx_seq_one_letter_code
_entity_poly.pdbx_strand_id
1 'polypeptide(L)'
;MTRVVIATYGGNDYVKETGHVNFDEPFSYEINTGPGNDEVHADHDRGTLIGGPGTDLYHYPQSFSGPGGIINLLTGTYRDKITLDGIPIVGGTLAEFENVRGGEGADLNVGDEGNNVLDGQGFHDDLVGLGGEMTCCLEENSERTC
;
A
#
# COMPACT_ATOMS: atom_id res chain seq x y z
N MET A 1 4.03 -24.20 1.67
CA MET A 1 3.85 -22.79 1.28
C MET A 1 2.52 -22.69 0.57
N THR A 2 1.51 -22.17 1.24
CA THR A 2 0.19 -21.96 0.63
C THR A 2 0.24 -20.61 -0.04
N ARG A 3 0.14 -20.62 -1.38
CA ARG A 3 0.11 -19.39 -2.18
C ARG A 3 -1.33 -19.11 -2.61
N VAL A 4 -1.89 -18.01 -2.17
CA VAL A 4 -3.16 -17.49 -2.71
C VAL A 4 -2.84 -16.71 -3.97
N VAL A 5 -3.54 -16.97 -5.06
CA VAL A 5 -3.39 -16.21 -6.31
C VAL A 5 -4.75 -15.60 -6.65
N ILE A 6 -4.79 -14.28 -6.73
CA ILE A 6 -5.94 -13.50 -7.17
C ILE A 6 -5.54 -12.87 -8.50
N ALA A 7 -6.20 -13.26 -9.57
CA ALA A 7 -6.02 -12.66 -10.88
C ALA A 7 -7.39 -12.18 -11.37
N THR A 8 -7.50 -10.89 -11.67
CA THR A 8 -8.66 -10.36 -12.38
C THR A 8 -8.27 -10.17 -13.85
N TYR A 9 -9.27 -10.13 -14.73
CA TYR A 9 -9.06 -10.21 -16.18
C TYR A 9 -9.30 -8.87 -16.90
N GLY A 10 -9.58 -7.80 -16.13
CA GLY A 10 -9.67 -6.41 -16.55
C GLY A 10 -10.98 -5.70 -16.15
N GLY A 11 -11.02 -4.39 -16.37
CA GLY A 11 -12.02 -3.49 -15.80
C GLY A 11 -11.48 -2.85 -14.52
N ASN A 12 -12.24 -1.92 -13.91
CA ASN A 12 -11.84 -1.36 -12.62
C ASN A 12 -12.23 -2.32 -11.50
N ASP A 13 -11.25 -2.94 -10.87
CA ASP A 13 -11.42 -3.95 -9.86
C ASP A 13 -11.18 -3.41 -8.45
N TYR A 14 -11.95 -3.93 -7.49
CA TYR A 14 -11.73 -3.71 -6.06
C TYR A 14 -11.32 -5.04 -5.43
N VAL A 15 -10.06 -5.15 -5.03
CA VAL A 15 -9.54 -6.35 -4.38
C VAL A 15 -9.25 -6.05 -2.92
N LYS A 16 -9.91 -6.78 -2.04
CA LYS A 16 -9.65 -6.73 -0.61
C LYS A 16 -9.21 -8.09 -0.11
N GLU A 17 -7.93 -8.18 0.22
CA GLU A 17 -7.33 -9.28 0.93
C GLU A 17 -7.25 -8.87 2.41
N THR A 18 -7.85 -9.69 3.27
CA THR A 18 -7.80 -9.51 4.72
C THR A 18 -7.77 -10.89 5.36
N GLY A 19 -6.81 -11.12 6.25
CA GLY A 19 -6.95 -12.19 7.24
C GLY A 19 -5.70 -13.00 7.50
N HIS A 20 -4.53 -12.55 7.09
CA HIS A 20 -3.30 -13.28 7.36
C HIS A 20 -2.58 -12.66 8.57
N VAL A 21 -2.94 -13.15 9.77
CA VAL A 21 -2.31 -12.75 11.05
C VAL A 21 -1.55 -13.91 11.72
N ASN A 22 -1.32 -15.01 11.00
CA ASN A 22 -0.56 -16.14 11.53
C ASN A 22 0.89 -16.04 11.06
N PHE A 23 1.70 -15.34 11.85
CA PHE A 23 3.16 -15.23 11.69
C PHE A 23 3.92 -16.57 11.69
N ASP A 24 3.25 -17.68 12.05
CA ASP A 24 3.84 -19.01 12.20
C ASP A 24 3.89 -19.83 10.90
N GLU A 25 3.20 -19.43 9.84
CA GLU A 25 3.26 -20.10 8.54
C GLU A 25 3.54 -19.08 7.44
N PRO A 26 4.48 -19.34 6.51
CA PRO A 26 4.75 -18.44 5.39
C PRO A 26 3.59 -18.50 4.41
N PHE A 27 2.57 -17.69 4.65
CA PHE A 27 1.56 -17.34 3.68
C PHE A 27 2.13 -16.24 2.78
N SER A 28 1.91 -16.41 1.48
CA SER A 28 2.20 -15.39 0.49
C SER A 28 1.06 -15.33 -0.48
N TYR A 29 0.64 -14.14 -0.86
CA TYR A 29 -0.34 -13.96 -1.90
C TYR A 29 0.28 -13.28 -3.13
N GLU A 30 -0.34 -13.51 -4.28
CA GLU A 30 -0.06 -12.81 -5.52
C GLU A 30 -1.38 -12.23 -6.01
N ILE A 31 -1.45 -10.91 -6.16
CA ILE A 31 -2.60 -10.20 -6.72
C ILE A 31 -2.13 -9.56 -8.02
N ASN A 32 -2.85 -9.82 -9.10
CA ASN A 32 -2.69 -9.14 -10.38
C ASN A 32 -4.08 -8.67 -10.84
N THR A 33 -4.29 -7.35 -10.88
CA THR A 33 -5.59 -6.77 -11.22
C THR A 33 -5.79 -6.54 -12.72
N GLY A 34 -4.75 -6.76 -13.53
CA GLY A 34 -4.87 -6.66 -14.98
C GLY A 34 -5.15 -5.22 -15.45
N PRO A 35 -5.79 -5.02 -16.60
CA PRO A 35 -6.04 -3.67 -17.12
C PRO A 35 -7.24 -3.01 -16.42
N GLY A 36 -7.10 -1.77 -15.95
CA GLY A 36 -8.14 -1.09 -15.19
C GLY A 36 -7.61 0.07 -14.37
N ASN A 37 -8.49 0.84 -13.75
CA ASN A 37 -8.10 1.67 -12.62
C ASN A 37 -8.54 0.93 -11.35
N ASP A 38 -7.61 0.23 -10.73
CA ASP A 38 -7.88 -0.76 -9.71
C ASP A 38 -7.60 -0.22 -8.30
N GLU A 39 -8.29 -0.79 -7.32
CA GLU A 39 -8.09 -0.48 -5.91
C GLU A 39 -7.78 -1.77 -5.15
N VAL A 40 -6.55 -1.85 -4.61
CA VAL A 40 -6.05 -3.02 -3.90
C VAL A 40 -5.84 -2.71 -2.42
N HIS A 41 -6.58 -3.39 -1.58
CA HIS A 41 -6.46 -3.38 -0.12
C HIS A 41 -5.86 -4.73 0.27
N ALA A 42 -4.58 -4.75 0.64
CA ALA A 42 -3.92 -6.00 1.02
C ALA A 42 -3.09 -5.80 2.29
N ASP A 43 -3.14 -6.79 3.17
CA ASP A 43 -2.66 -6.71 4.54
C ASP A 43 -1.12 -6.87 4.67
N HIS A 44 -0.65 -6.99 5.92
CA HIS A 44 0.76 -6.83 6.33
C HIS A 44 1.70 -7.93 5.84
N ASP A 45 1.16 -8.95 5.18
CA ASP A 45 1.89 -10.14 4.84
C ASP A 45 2.74 -10.00 3.58
N ARG A 46 3.60 -11.00 3.38
CA ARG A 46 4.50 -11.08 2.24
C ARG A 46 3.71 -11.35 0.95
N GLY A 47 3.26 -10.28 0.32
CA GLY A 47 2.53 -10.33 -0.94
C GLY A 47 3.31 -9.79 -2.13
N THR A 48 2.95 -10.23 -3.33
CA THR A 48 3.25 -9.51 -4.57
C THR A 48 1.96 -8.93 -5.11
N LEU A 49 1.91 -7.61 -5.23
CA LEU A 49 0.78 -6.86 -5.77
C LEU A 49 1.19 -6.24 -7.10
N ILE A 50 0.35 -6.43 -8.12
CA ILE A 50 0.54 -5.90 -9.47
C ILE A 50 -0.76 -5.21 -9.88
N GLY A 51 -0.73 -3.88 -10.04
CA GLY A 51 -1.89 -3.09 -10.48
C GLY A 51 -2.20 -3.29 -11.95
N GLY A 52 -1.17 -3.46 -12.79
CA GLY A 52 -1.38 -3.69 -14.22
C GLY A 52 -1.51 -2.38 -15.00
N PRO A 53 -2.05 -2.42 -16.23
CA PRO A 53 -2.24 -1.22 -17.02
C PRO A 53 -3.42 -0.36 -16.53
N GLY A 54 -3.13 0.86 -16.10
CA GLY A 54 -4.12 1.91 -15.93
C GLY A 54 -3.68 2.93 -14.90
N THR A 55 -4.53 3.25 -13.94
CA THR A 55 -4.18 4.16 -12.83
C THR A 55 -4.67 3.55 -11.53
N ASP A 56 -3.73 2.93 -10.84
CA ASP A 56 -4.05 1.99 -9.76
C ASP A 56 -3.76 2.60 -8.40
N LEU A 57 -4.52 2.16 -7.40
CA LEU A 57 -4.45 2.60 -6.02
C LEU A 57 -4.11 1.42 -5.12
N TYR A 58 -2.96 1.50 -4.46
CA TYR A 58 -2.69 0.66 -3.31
C TYR A 58 -3.21 1.37 -2.04
N HIS A 59 -4.02 0.68 -1.25
CA HIS A 59 -4.51 1.14 0.04
C HIS A 59 -3.95 0.27 1.15
N TYR A 60 -3.13 0.90 2.00
CA TYR A 60 -2.55 0.29 3.18
C TYR A 60 -3.59 0.15 4.31
N PRO A 61 -4.01 -1.06 4.71
CA PRO A 61 -5.24 -1.24 5.49
C PRO A 61 -5.10 -1.02 7.01
N GLN A 62 -4.11 -0.25 7.49
CA GLN A 62 -3.94 -0.06 8.94
C GLN A 62 -5.02 0.80 9.56
N SER A 63 -5.69 0.23 10.57
CA SER A 63 -6.87 0.81 11.22
C SER A 63 -6.60 1.23 12.68
N PHE A 64 -5.35 1.23 13.13
CA PHE A 64 -5.00 1.55 14.52
C PHE A 64 -4.08 2.75 14.59
N SER A 65 -4.35 3.65 15.54
CA SER A 65 -3.45 4.72 15.95
C SER A 65 -2.11 4.13 16.41
N GLY A 66 -1.07 4.25 15.59
CA GLY A 66 0.20 3.57 15.82
C GLY A 66 1.31 3.96 14.85
N PRO A 67 2.44 3.23 14.86
CA PRO A 67 3.50 3.38 13.86
C PRO A 67 2.97 2.83 12.53
N GLY A 68 2.62 3.71 11.60
CA GLY A 68 1.97 3.36 10.34
C GLY A 68 2.81 2.49 9.38
N GLY A 69 2.48 2.54 8.10
CA GLY A 69 3.18 1.84 7.03
C GLY A 69 4.39 2.61 6.49
N ILE A 70 5.28 1.87 5.83
CA ILE A 70 6.25 2.39 4.87
C ILE A 70 5.83 1.84 3.52
N ILE A 71 5.37 2.71 2.62
CA ILE A 71 4.97 2.39 1.26
C ILE A 71 5.89 3.16 0.32
N ASN A 72 6.49 2.45 -0.63
CA ASN A 72 7.46 3.04 -1.55
C ASN A 72 7.26 2.49 -2.96
N LEU A 73 6.68 3.31 -3.84
CA LEU A 73 6.45 3.00 -5.24
C LEU A 73 7.77 2.92 -6.01
N LEU A 74 8.74 3.81 -5.72
CA LEU A 74 10.07 3.78 -6.36
C LEU A 74 10.79 2.44 -6.14
N THR A 75 10.79 1.91 -4.92
CA THR A 75 11.42 0.62 -4.63
C THR A 75 10.48 -0.58 -4.83
N GLY A 76 9.20 -0.33 -5.08
CA GLY A 76 8.18 -1.35 -5.24
C GLY A 76 7.97 -2.18 -3.98
N THR A 77 7.84 -1.55 -2.81
CA THR A 77 7.73 -2.27 -1.51
C THR A 77 6.75 -1.61 -0.56
N TYR A 78 6.12 -2.41 0.30
CA TYR A 78 5.36 -1.95 1.47
C TYR A 78 5.72 -2.77 2.71
N ARG A 79 5.58 -2.21 3.92
CA ARG A 79 5.71 -2.93 5.20
C ARG A 79 5.23 -2.08 6.39
N ASP A 80 5.05 -2.70 7.55
CA ASP A 80 4.83 -2.00 8.81
C ASP A 80 6.09 -1.26 9.31
N LYS A 81 5.90 -0.13 10.00
CA LYS A 81 6.95 0.51 10.83
C LYS A 81 7.21 -0.25 12.14
N ILE A 82 6.37 -1.23 12.50
CA ILE A 82 6.54 -2.06 13.71
C ILE A 82 7.77 -2.97 13.59
N THR A 83 8.41 -3.22 14.72
CA THR A 83 9.41 -4.29 14.87
C THR A 83 8.93 -5.32 15.87
N LEU A 84 9.22 -6.59 15.63
CA LEU A 84 9.03 -7.68 16.59
C LEU A 84 10.40 -8.07 17.13
N ASP A 85 10.61 -7.91 18.44
CA ASP A 85 11.90 -8.15 19.12
C ASP A 85 13.09 -7.40 18.47
N GLY A 86 12.84 -6.18 17.97
CA GLY A 86 13.84 -5.35 17.30
C GLY A 86 14.12 -5.75 15.84
N ILE A 87 13.40 -6.74 15.31
CA ILE A 87 13.48 -7.14 13.91
C ILE A 87 12.31 -6.50 13.14
N PRO A 88 12.56 -5.75 12.06
CA PRO A 88 11.50 -5.22 11.21
C PRO A 88 10.64 -6.35 10.64
N ILE A 89 9.33 -6.13 10.61
CA ILE A 89 8.41 -7.03 9.91
C ILE A 89 8.76 -6.99 8.41
N VAL A 90 8.78 -8.17 7.79
CA VAL A 90 9.03 -8.28 6.35
C VAL A 90 7.70 -8.08 5.63
N GLY A 91 7.57 -6.99 4.88
CA GLY A 91 6.40 -6.76 4.05
C GLY A 91 6.54 -7.34 2.64
N GLY A 92 5.76 -6.80 1.70
CA GLY A 92 5.64 -7.30 0.33
C GLY A 92 6.19 -6.35 -0.74
N THR A 93 5.91 -6.72 -1.99
CA THR A 93 6.30 -5.98 -3.19
C THR A 93 5.10 -5.39 -3.91
N LEU A 94 5.27 -4.17 -4.43
CA LEU A 94 4.34 -3.46 -5.30
C LEU A 94 4.95 -3.34 -6.69
N ALA A 95 4.13 -3.47 -7.73
CA ALA A 95 4.49 -3.14 -9.09
C ALA A 95 3.28 -2.52 -9.80
N GLU A 96 3.56 -1.57 -10.70
CA GLU A 96 2.52 -0.98 -11.56
C GLU A 96 1.39 -0.34 -10.73
N PHE A 97 1.76 0.51 -9.77
CA PHE A 97 0.83 1.35 -9.00
C PHE A 97 1.30 2.79 -9.07
N GLU A 98 0.37 3.71 -9.32
CA GLU A 98 0.66 5.14 -9.39
C GLU A 98 0.26 5.88 -8.10
N ASN A 99 -0.68 5.32 -7.34
CA ASN A 99 -1.29 6.01 -6.20
C ASN A 99 -1.23 5.18 -4.93
N VAL A 100 -1.12 5.88 -3.80
CA VAL A 100 -1.09 5.29 -2.45
C VAL A 100 -2.09 5.99 -1.57
N ARG A 101 -2.89 5.20 -0.86
CA ARG A 101 -3.58 5.63 0.36
C ARG A 101 -2.95 4.90 1.55
N GLY A 102 -2.45 5.69 2.49
CA GLY A 102 -1.95 5.28 3.78
C GLY A 102 -3.05 4.71 4.70
N GLY A 103 -2.64 4.21 5.85
CA GLY A 103 -3.53 3.83 6.93
C GLY A 103 -3.75 4.96 7.95
N GLU A 104 -4.42 4.64 9.04
CA GLU A 104 -4.73 5.57 10.14
C GLU A 104 -3.55 5.80 11.11
N GLY A 105 -2.32 5.47 10.71
CA GLY A 105 -1.12 5.62 11.54
C GLY A 105 -0.15 6.59 10.88
N ALA A 106 0.91 6.99 11.58
CA ALA A 106 1.93 7.87 10.99
C ALA A 106 2.69 7.13 9.89
N ASP A 107 2.38 7.39 8.63
CA ASP A 107 2.87 6.67 7.46
C ASP A 107 4.12 7.33 6.83
N LEU A 108 4.81 6.58 5.98
CA LEU A 108 5.82 7.08 5.06
C LEU A 108 5.42 6.60 3.67
N ASN A 109 4.87 7.50 2.86
CA ASN A 109 4.42 7.20 1.51
C ASN A 109 5.35 7.88 0.51
N VAL A 110 6.06 7.07 -0.25
CA VAL A 110 7.03 7.51 -1.25
C VAL A 110 6.49 7.17 -2.64
N GLY A 111 6.31 8.19 -3.46
CA GLY A 111 5.93 8.05 -4.87
C GLY A 111 7.07 7.52 -5.74
N ASP A 112 6.94 7.66 -7.04
CA ASP A 112 7.96 7.34 -8.03
C ASP A 112 8.25 8.55 -8.94
N GLU A 113 8.86 8.31 -10.10
CA GLU A 113 9.16 9.39 -11.06
C GLU A 113 7.91 9.87 -11.82
N GLY A 114 6.81 9.12 -11.74
CA GLY A 114 5.53 9.40 -12.38
C GLY A 114 4.66 10.38 -11.60
N ASN A 115 3.45 10.62 -12.11
CA ASN A 115 2.45 11.40 -11.39
C ASN A 115 1.81 10.52 -10.32
N ASN A 116 1.89 10.93 -9.05
CA ASN A 116 1.34 10.17 -7.94
C ASN A 116 0.27 10.97 -7.17
N VAL A 117 -0.76 10.26 -6.72
CA VAL A 117 -1.64 10.73 -5.64
C VAL A 117 -1.23 10.01 -4.36
N LEU A 118 -0.72 10.77 -3.38
CA LEU A 118 -0.33 10.24 -2.07
C LEU A 118 -1.28 10.78 -1.00
N ASP A 119 -2.04 9.89 -0.39
CA ASP A 119 -3.03 10.21 0.63
C ASP A 119 -2.55 9.61 1.96
N GLY A 120 -2.07 10.45 2.88
CA GLY A 120 -1.52 10.00 4.16
C GLY A 120 -2.58 9.48 5.14
N GLN A 121 -3.83 9.96 5.01
CA GLN A 121 -4.89 9.76 6.00
C GLN A 121 -4.52 10.38 7.37
N GLY A 122 -4.72 9.66 8.48
CA GLY A 122 -4.64 10.20 9.83
C GLY A 122 -3.21 10.28 10.39
N PHE A 123 -3.06 10.97 11.53
CA PHE A 123 -1.75 11.22 12.18
C PHE A 123 -0.78 12.03 11.30
N HIS A 124 0.52 12.02 11.63
CA HIS A 124 1.53 12.82 10.95
C HIS A 124 2.28 11.95 9.95
N ASP A 125 1.95 12.09 8.67
CA ASP A 125 2.56 11.31 7.59
C ASP A 125 3.71 12.04 6.91
N ASP A 126 4.69 11.26 6.47
CA ASP A 126 5.75 11.73 5.58
C ASP A 126 5.39 11.35 4.14
N LEU A 127 4.99 12.33 3.33
CA LEU A 127 4.67 12.14 1.91
C LEU A 127 5.81 12.68 1.03
N VAL A 128 6.40 11.82 0.21
CA VAL A 128 7.55 12.16 -0.63
C VAL A 128 7.24 11.87 -2.10
N GLY A 129 7.04 12.93 -2.89
CA GLY A 129 7.06 12.85 -4.35
C GLY A 129 8.50 12.75 -4.86
N LEU A 130 8.76 11.93 -5.87
CA LEU A 130 10.10 11.70 -6.42
C LEU A 130 10.25 12.17 -7.88
N GLY A 131 9.26 12.87 -8.38
CA GLY A 131 9.16 13.36 -9.74
C GLY A 131 7.71 13.77 -10.00
N GLY A 132 7.31 13.75 -11.28
CA GLY A 132 5.95 14.02 -11.73
C GLY A 132 5.27 15.25 -11.14
N GLU A 133 3.98 15.40 -11.47
CA GLU A 133 3.08 16.22 -10.68
C GLU A 133 2.53 15.34 -9.55
N MET A 134 2.73 15.78 -8.31
CA MET A 134 2.23 15.10 -7.12
C MET A 134 0.99 15.82 -6.59
N THR A 135 -0.08 15.07 -6.34
CA THR A 135 -1.18 15.52 -5.48
C THR A 135 -1.05 14.85 -4.13
N CYS A 136 -1.07 15.63 -3.05
CA CYS A 136 -0.99 15.10 -1.69
C CYS A 136 -2.23 15.45 -0.87
N CYS A 137 -2.64 14.52 -0.03
CA CYS A 137 -3.70 14.72 0.96
C CYS A 137 -3.18 14.33 2.35
N LEU A 138 -3.35 15.22 3.32
CA LEU A 138 -3.01 14.99 4.75
C LEU A 138 -4.21 15.37 5.62
N GLU A 139 -4.40 14.66 6.75
CA GLU A 139 -5.35 15.07 7.78
C GLU A 139 -4.63 15.65 9.00
N GLU A 140 -4.74 16.96 9.18
CA GLU A 140 -4.31 17.64 10.41
C GLU A 140 -5.53 18.20 11.13
N ASN A 141 -5.66 17.94 12.44
CA ASN A 141 -6.76 18.46 13.29
C ASN A 141 -8.17 18.17 12.74
N SER A 142 -8.38 17.03 12.09
CA SER A 142 -9.65 16.65 11.44
C SER A 142 -10.03 17.52 10.23
N GLU A 143 -9.07 18.24 9.66
CA GLU A 143 -9.20 18.95 8.38
C GLU A 143 -8.31 18.28 7.34
N ARG A 144 -8.93 17.81 6.25
CA ARG A 144 -8.24 17.21 5.12
C ARG A 144 -7.83 18.29 4.12
N THR A 145 -6.53 18.38 3.82
CA THR A 145 -5.99 19.33 2.83
C THR A 145 -5.58 18.59 1.57
N CYS A 146 -6.25 18.90 0.45
CA CYS A 146 -5.94 18.54 -0.93
C CYS A 146 -6.25 19.79 -1.79
#